data_AF-X0L1J2-F1
#
_entry.id   AF-X0L1J2-F1
#
_cell.length_a   1.000
_cell.length_b   1.000
_cell.length_c   1.000
_cell.angle_alpha   90.00
_cell.angle_beta   90.00
_cell.angle_gamma   90.00
#
_symmetry.space_group_name_H-M   'P 1'
#
loop_
_entity.id
_entity.type
_entity.pdbx_description
1 polymer ?
#
loop_
_entity_poly.entity_id
_entity_poly.type
_entity_poly.pdbx_seq_one_letter_code
_entity_poly.pdbx_strand_id
1 'polypeptide(L)'
;MTGLISENPTSSLQESMRSSDDYSSSEDDIPGDESCCEGQLRDSAFYTNEKIEDAVKRILSQAFQQFSKVTRSSAPPDERDHFKCPFYASNPEKYRECLARHDLRSVESVIRHMQRHHKQPPYCPRCSKTFETVAECQSHITKEKCKTEPLEIPDGINHYQASELENKTTSNAYTDLPSEQLWECIYKLVFPESQSYPSATMDTEDEKRVLQARVFWMTHGWELVNGYFHIESGLEIEVKDEVYEACLKALVEHVVDEMLIIDELGWILLESDIGTCS
;
A
#
# COMPACT_ATOMS: atom_id res chain seq x y z
N MET A 1 51.88 -13.28 35.62
CA MET A 1 51.80 -14.19 36.78
C MET A 1 50.37 -14.13 37.31
N THR A 2 49.81 -15.25 37.82
CA THR A 2 48.53 -15.37 38.58
C THR A 2 47.30 -14.63 38.01
N GLY A 3 46.20 -15.25 37.54
CA GLY A 3 45.69 -16.62 37.76
C GLY A 3 44.92 -16.75 39.08
N LEU A 4 43.86 -17.57 39.23
CA LEU A 4 43.16 -18.51 38.33
C LEU A 4 41.86 -18.98 39.02
N ILE A 5 40.74 -19.20 38.29
CA ILE A 5 39.57 -20.07 38.65
C ILE A 5 38.79 -19.55 39.91
N SER A 6 37.47 -19.67 40.14
CA SER A 6 36.36 -20.57 39.78
C SER A 6 35.03 -19.75 39.81
N GLU A 7 33.77 -20.20 39.84
CA GLU A 7 33.09 -21.52 39.91
C GLU A 7 31.89 -21.58 38.93
N ASN A 8 31.20 -22.72 38.85
CA ASN A 8 29.82 -22.88 38.40
C ASN A 8 29.09 -23.80 39.41
N PRO A 9 27.82 -23.53 39.79
CA PRO A 9 26.96 -24.53 40.42
C PRO A 9 26.10 -25.23 39.36
N THR A 10 26.40 -26.49 39.07
CA THR A 10 25.49 -27.39 38.35
C THR A 10 24.33 -27.81 39.24
N SER A 11 23.14 -28.03 38.65
CA SER A 11 22.12 -28.90 39.26
C SER A 11 21.50 -29.77 38.19
N SER A 12 21.54 -31.07 38.40
CA SER A 12 21.05 -32.10 37.50
C SER A 12 19.81 -32.76 38.07
N LEU A 13 18.75 -32.88 37.28
CA LEU A 13 17.75 -33.93 37.47
C LEU A 13 17.58 -34.70 36.15
N GLN A 14 17.95 -35.97 36.23
CA GLN A 14 17.68 -37.02 35.26
C GLN A 14 16.73 -38.02 35.94
N GLU A 15 16.42 -39.14 35.28
CA GLU A 15 15.47 -40.18 35.70
C GLU A 15 13.98 -39.85 35.47
N SER A 16 13.11 -40.80 35.08
CA SER A 16 13.38 -42.22 34.77
C SER A 16 12.44 -42.79 33.70
N MET A 17 12.89 -43.83 33.01
CA MET A 17 12.08 -44.64 32.09
C MET A 17 11.11 -45.55 32.87
N ARG A 18 9.92 -45.82 32.31
CA ARG A 18 9.17 -47.06 32.57
C ARG A 18 8.40 -47.53 31.33
N SER A 19 8.58 -48.82 31.02
CA SER A 19 7.66 -49.66 30.24
C SER A 19 6.47 -50.13 31.10
N SER A 20 5.40 -50.73 30.56
CA SER A 20 5.07 -50.90 29.13
C SER A 20 3.65 -50.38 28.78
N ASP A 21 2.54 -51.08 28.51
CA ASP A 21 2.15 -52.51 28.34
C ASP A 21 0.93 -52.56 27.37
N ASP A 22 0.63 -53.75 26.82
CA ASP A 22 -0.33 -53.96 25.71
C ASP A 22 -1.78 -53.43 25.93
N TYR A 23 -2.44 -53.02 24.83
CA TYR A 23 -3.90 -53.19 24.70
C TYR A 23 -4.30 -53.57 23.27
N SER A 24 -5.39 -54.34 23.14
CA SER A 24 -5.71 -55.13 21.94
C SER A 24 -6.36 -54.38 20.78
N SER A 25 -6.22 -54.95 19.58
CA SER A 25 -7.10 -54.69 18.45
C SER A 25 -8.56 -55.04 18.77
N SER A 26 -9.47 -54.23 18.24
CA SER A 26 -10.85 -54.61 17.93
C SER A 26 -11.21 -54.02 16.57
N GLU A 27 -11.53 -54.87 15.62
CA GLU A 27 -12.11 -54.49 14.33
C GLU A 27 -13.61 -54.26 14.53
N ASP A 28 -14.15 -53.14 14.05
CA ASP A 28 -15.60 -52.89 13.99
C ASP A 28 -15.92 -52.19 12.65
N ASP A 29 -16.44 -52.97 11.69
CA ASP A 29 -16.96 -52.46 10.43
C ASP A 29 -18.26 -51.66 10.66
N ILE A 30 -18.30 -50.42 10.19
CA ILE A 30 -19.55 -49.66 10.01
C ILE A 30 -19.66 -49.24 8.54
N PRO A 31 -20.71 -49.67 7.81
CA PRO A 31 -20.78 -49.54 6.35
C PRO A 31 -21.15 -48.14 5.88
N GLY A 32 -20.76 -47.85 4.63
CA GLY A 32 -20.68 -46.51 4.08
C GLY A 32 -21.99 -45.71 3.96
N ASP A 33 -21.80 -44.40 4.04
CA ASP A 33 -22.66 -43.39 3.43
C ASP A 33 -21.79 -42.51 2.51
N GLU A 34 -21.64 -42.91 1.24
CA GLU A 34 -21.05 -42.05 0.19
C GLU A 34 -22.09 -41.00 -0.27
N SER A 35 -22.53 -40.17 0.66
CA SER A 35 -23.36 -38.99 0.38
C SER A 35 -22.53 -37.95 -0.35
N CYS A 36 -22.51 -38.07 -1.69
CA CYS A 36 -21.72 -37.22 -2.57
C CYS A 36 -22.31 -35.80 -2.66
N CYS A 37 -22.01 -34.97 -1.65
CA CYS A 37 -22.37 -33.55 -1.60
C CYS A 37 -21.25 -32.66 -2.19
N GLU A 38 -20.67 -33.04 -3.32
CA GLU A 38 -19.70 -32.22 -4.06
C GLU A 38 -20.43 -31.18 -4.93
N GLY A 39 -20.87 -30.08 -4.30
CA GLY A 39 -21.62 -29.00 -4.97
C GLY A 39 -21.63 -27.67 -4.20
N GLN A 40 -21.68 -26.57 -4.94
CA GLN A 40 -21.82 -25.17 -4.47
C GLN A 40 -20.90 -24.72 -3.31
N LEU A 41 -19.61 -24.49 -3.62
CA LEU A 41 -18.72 -23.66 -2.79
C LEU A 41 -17.85 -22.66 -3.60
N ARG A 42 -18.35 -22.21 -4.77
CA ARG A 42 -17.60 -21.30 -5.67
C ARG A 42 -18.38 -20.11 -6.26
N ASP A 43 -19.71 -20.08 -6.23
CA ASP A 43 -20.47 -19.04 -6.96
C ASP A 43 -20.66 -17.73 -6.17
N SER A 44 -20.69 -17.80 -4.83
CA SER A 44 -21.02 -16.64 -3.97
C SER A 44 -20.07 -15.44 -4.18
N ALA A 45 -18.76 -15.69 -4.19
CA ALA A 45 -17.74 -14.65 -4.26
C ALA A 45 -17.55 -14.01 -5.65
N PHE A 46 -18.03 -14.64 -6.73
CA PHE A 46 -18.10 -13.98 -8.04
C PHE A 46 -19.34 -13.09 -8.15
N TYR A 47 -20.46 -13.54 -7.56
CA TYR A 47 -21.74 -12.84 -7.61
C TYR A 47 -21.83 -11.60 -6.69
N THR A 48 -20.90 -11.45 -5.73
CA THR A 48 -20.73 -10.20 -4.96
C THR A 48 -19.97 -9.14 -5.76
N ASN A 49 -18.87 -9.49 -6.43
CA ASN A 49 -18.01 -8.52 -7.12
C ASN A 49 -18.73 -7.74 -8.22
N GLU A 50 -19.48 -8.41 -9.11
CA GLU A 50 -20.27 -7.76 -10.17
C GLU A 50 -21.32 -6.78 -9.59
N LYS A 51 -21.88 -7.08 -8.42
CA LYS A 51 -22.84 -6.21 -7.72
C LYS A 51 -22.16 -5.02 -7.04
N ILE A 52 -20.96 -5.21 -6.49
CA ILE A 52 -20.14 -4.11 -5.97
C ILE A 52 -19.79 -3.17 -7.12
N GLU A 53 -19.42 -3.67 -8.30
CA GLU A 53 -19.14 -2.85 -9.49
C GLU A 53 -20.36 -2.04 -9.97
N ASP A 54 -21.56 -2.63 -10.08
CA ASP A 54 -22.76 -1.87 -10.48
C ASP A 54 -23.19 -0.86 -9.39
N ALA A 55 -23.09 -1.22 -8.11
CA ALA A 55 -23.36 -0.32 -7.00
C ALA A 55 -22.40 0.89 -7.03
N VAL A 56 -21.09 0.64 -7.11
CA VAL A 56 -20.04 1.67 -7.21
C VAL A 56 -20.31 2.57 -8.41
N LYS A 57 -20.58 2.00 -9.60
CA LYS A 57 -20.86 2.76 -10.83
C LYS A 57 -22.05 3.71 -10.69
N ARG A 58 -23.14 3.28 -10.06
CA ARG A 58 -24.33 4.11 -9.81
C ARG A 58 -24.05 5.20 -8.77
N ILE A 59 -23.46 4.82 -7.64
CA ILE A 59 -23.15 5.72 -6.52
C ILE A 59 -22.17 6.82 -6.97
N LEU A 60 -21.12 6.47 -7.73
CA LEU A 60 -20.15 7.43 -8.27
C LEU A 60 -20.78 8.47 -9.19
N SER A 61 -21.72 8.08 -10.06
CA SER A 61 -22.42 9.01 -10.96
C SER A 61 -23.15 10.12 -10.18
N GLN A 62 -23.73 9.78 -9.02
CA GLN A 62 -24.30 10.75 -8.09
C GLN A 62 -23.22 11.52 -7.31
N ALA A 63 -22.16 10.84 -6.87
CA ALA A 63 -21.05 11.43 -6.12
C ALA A 63 -20.35 12.55 -6.91
N PHE A 64 -19.94 12.31 -8.16
CA PHE A 64 -19.29 13.32 -9.01
C PHE A 64 -20.18 14.57 -9.21
N GLN A 65 -21.49 14.38 -9.37
CA GLN A 65 -22.46 15.48 -9.49
C GLN A 65 -22.67 16.28 -8.19
N GLN A 66 -22.31 15.75 -7.03
CA GLN A 66 -22.36 16.46 -5.76
C GLN A 66 -21.00 17.09 -5.44
N PHE A 67 -19.91 16.32 -5.56
CA PHE A 67 -18.52 16.75 -5.41
C PHE A 67 -18.24 18.02 -6.21
N SER A 68 -18.51 17.99 -7.52
CA SER A 68 -18.31 19.12 -8.45
C SER A 68 -19.22 20.35 -8.20
N LYS A 69 -20.15 20.29 -7.24
CA LYS A 69 -20.92 21.44 -6.73
C LYS A 69 -20.35 21.94 -5.41
N VAL A 70 -19.99 21.03 -4.49
CA VAL A 70 -19.45 21.35 -3.16
C VAL A 70 -18.10 22.05 -3.25
N THR A 71 -17.17 21.54 -4.07
CA THR A 71 -15.79 22.08 -4.17
C THR A 71 -15.71 23.51 -4.68
N ARG A 72 -16.74 24.01 -5.38
CA ARG A 72 -16.82 25.42 -5.81
C ARG A 72 -17.14 26.40 -4.67
N SER A 73 -17.46 25.89 -3.47
CA SER A 73 -17.96 26.68 -2.35
C SER A 73 -17.29 26.37 -1.00
N SER A 74 -16.43 25.35 -0.92
CA SER A 74 -15.69 24.97 0.28
C SER A 74 -14.31 25.62 0.34
N ALA A 75 -13.86 26.01 1.52
CA ALA A 75 -12.43 26.24 1.77
C ALA A 75 -11.65 24.92 1.59
N PRO A 76 -10.35 24.97 1.25
CA PRO A 76 -9.50 23.78 1.26
C PRO A 76 -9.39 23.18 2.68
N PRO A 77 -9.13 21.85 2.79
CA PRO A 77 -8.83 21.20 4.06
C PRO A 77 -7.47 21.67 4.62
N ASP A 78 -7.12 21.26 5.84
CA ASP A 78 -5.79 21.58 6.40
C ASP A 78 -4.71 20.71 5.75
N GLU A 79 -4.07 21.27 4.72
CA GLU A 79 -3.05 20.65 3.87
C GLU A 79 -1.85 20.09 4.68
N ARG A 80 -1.59 20.63 5.88
CA ARG A 80 -0.42 20.27 6.73
C ARG A 80 -0.50 18.88 7.36
N ASP A 81 -1.70 18.32 7.52
CA ASP A 81 -1.90 16.98 8.07
C ASP A 81 -1.81 15.87 7.00
N HIS A 82 -1.55 16.21 5.73
CA HIS A 82 -1.51 15.26 4.61
C HIS A 82 -0.16 15.26 3.89
N PHE A 83 0.67 14.24 4.18
CA PHE A 83 2.02 14.13 3.61
C PHE A 83 2.03 13.47 2.23
N LYS A 84 2.95 13.91 1.36
CA LYS A 84 3.21 13.23 0.08
C LYS A 84 3.96 11.91 0.32
N CYS A 85 3.79 10.92 -0.55
CA CYS A 85 4.78 9.84 -0.64
C CYS A 85 6.08 10.42 -1.24
N PRO A 86 7.27 10.17 -0.66
CA PRO A 86 8.54 10.62 -1.24
C PRO A 86 8.75 10.21 -2.71
N PHE A 87 8.30 9.02 -3.11
CA PHE A 87 8.39 8.58 -4.50
C PHE A 87 7.49 9.41 -5.42
N TYR A 88 6.23 9.65 -5.03
CA TYR A 88 5.33 10.59 -5.72
C TYR A 88 5.91 12.01 -5.78
N ALA A 89 6.45 12.52 -4.68
CA ALA A 89 7.06 13.85 -4.64
C ALA A 89 8.32 13.96 -5.53
N SER A 90 9.04 12.85 -5.77
CA SER A 90 10.20 12.78 -6.68
C SER A 90 9.83 12.64 -8.16
N ASN A 91 8.70 11.98 -8.47
CA ASN A 91 8.19 11.77 -9.82
C ASN A 91 6.67 11.51 -9.75
N PRO A 92 5.83 12.55 -9.92
CA PRO A 92 4.38 12.44 -9.81
C PRO A 92 3.75 11.47 -10.81
N GLU A 93 4.22 11.48 -12.07
CA GLU A 93 3.71 10.65 -13.16
C GLU A 93 3.85 9.15 -12.87
N LYS A 94 5.08 8.72 -12.54
CA LYS A 94 5.44 7.31 -12.29
C LYS A 94 4.76 6.75 -11.04
N TYR A 95 4.48 7.61 -10.06
CA TYR A 95 4.02 7.20 -8.74
C TYR A 95 2.63 7.74 -8.36
N ARG A 96 1.81 8.13 -9.36
CA ARG A 96 0.45 8.64 -9.17
C ARG A 96 -0.49 7.71 -8.40
N GLU A 97 -0.27 6.40 -8.46
CA GLU A 97 -1.03 5.44 -7.65
C GLU A 97 -0.86 5.67 -6.13
N CYS A 98 0.26 6.26 -5.70
CA CYS A 98 0.51 6.57 -4.29
C CYS A 98 -0.42 7.69 -3.81
N LEU A 99 -0.55 8.77 -4.61
CA LEU A 99 -1.50 9.86 -4.40
C LEU A 99 -2.95 9.33 -4.38
N ALA A 100 -3.29 8.45 -5.33
CA ALA A 100 -4.64 7.92 -5.47
C ALA A 100 -5.03 6.99 -4.30
N ARG A 101 -4.19 6.02 -3.95
CA ARG A 101 -4.55 4.93 -3.04
C ARG A 101 -4.16 5.13 -1.58
N HIS A 102 -3.34 6.11 -1.26
CA HIS A 102 -2.87 6.32 0.11
C HIS A 102 -3.09 7.75 0.61
N ASP A 103 -3.64 7.84 1.83
CA ASP A 103 -3.80 9.08 2.59
C ASP A 103 -2.83 9.01 3.78
N LEU A 104 -1.72 9.75 3.69
CA LEU A 104 -0.57 9.60 4.59
C LEU A 104 -0.60 10.69 5.66
N ARG A 105 -1.44 10.48 6.70
CA ARG A 105 -1.71 11.49 7.74
C ARG A 105 -0.68 11.61 8.87
N SER A 106 0.46 10.93 8.74
CA SER A 106 1.56 11.01 9.71
C SER A 106 2.85 10.49 9.10
N VAL A 107 3.99 10.83 9.70
CA VAL A 107 5.30 10.41 9.17
C VAL A 107 5.53 8.90 9.33
N GLU A 108 4.97 8.28 10.37
CA GLU A 108 4.95 6.82 10.55
C GLU A 108 4.10 6.15 9.45
N SER A 109 3.02 6.81 9.01
CA SER A 109 2.21 6.32 7.90
C SER A 109 2.98 6.35 6.57
N VAL A 110 3.79 7.39 6.33
CA VAL A 110 4.70 7.51 5.17
C VAL A 110 5.75 6.40 5.20
N ILE A 111 6.40 6.17 6.35
CA ILE A 111 7.38 5.09 6.55
C ILE A 111 6.75 3.71 6.29
N ARG A 112 5.59 3.44 6.89
CA ARG A 112 4.84 2.19 6.71
C ARG A 112 4.40 1.98 5.25
N HIS A 113 4.06 3.05 4.53
CA HIS A 113 3.72 2.99 3.11
C HIS A 113 4.96 2.63 2.26
N MET A 114 6.10 3.32 2.42
CA MET A 114 7.33 2.95 1.70
C MET A 114 7.80 1.52 2.00
N GLN A 115 7.72 1.09 3.26
CA GLN A 115 8.08 -0.27 3.69
C GLN A 115 7.16 -1.37 3.11
N ARG A 116 6.02 -1.02 2.51
CA ARG A 116 5.05 -1.95 1.89
C ARG A 116 5.00 -1.85 0.38
N HIS A 117 5.06 -0.65 -0.17
CA HIS A 117 4.79 -0.36 -1.59
C HIS A 117 6.04 0.05 -2.38
N HIS A 118 7.15 0.36 -1.71
CA HIS A 118 8.38 0.83 -2.35
C HIS A 118 9.65 0.07 -1.92
N LYS A 119 9.56 -1.11 -1.29
CA LYS A 119 10.77 -1.94 -1.08
C LYS A 119 11.26 -2.50 -2.40
N GLN A 120 12.58 -2.42 -2.64
CA GLN A 120 13.20 -3.11 -3.78
C GLN A 120 12.92 -4.62 -3.73
N PRO A 121 12.45 -5.24 -4.83
CA PRO A 121 12.36 -6.70 -4.92
C PRO A 121 13.77 -7.31 -4.86
N PRO A 122 13.95 -8.52 -4.31
CA PRO A 122 15.21 -9.26 -4.39
C PRO A 122 15.69 -9.38 -5.83
N TYR A 123 16.94 -8.99 -6.12
CA TYR A 123 17.48 -8.97 -7.50
C TYR A 123 18.90 -9.52 -7.60
N CYS A 124 19.24 -10.04 -8.78
CA CYS A 124 20.57 -10.57 -9.07
C CYS A 124 21.55 -9.45 -9.48
N PRO A 125 22.66 -9.23 -8.77
CA PRO A 125 23.63 -8.17 -9.09
C PRO A 125 24.48 -8.46 -10.35
N ARG A 126 24.22 -9.57 -11.06
CA ARG A 126 24.90 -9.92 -12.32
C ARG A 126 24.05 -9.63 -13.57
N CYS A 127 22.73 -9.81 -13.49
CA CYS A 127 21.83 -9.68 -14.65
C CYS A 127 20.55 -8.88 -14.35
N SER A 128 20.52 -8.15 -13.24
CA SER A 128 19.42 -7.31 -12.75
C SER A 128 18.04 -7.97 -12.59
N LYS A 129 17.86 -9.24 -12.96
CA LYS A 129 16.61 -9.97 -12.81
C LYS A 129 16.13 -9.90 -11.36
N THR A 130 14.87 -9.52 -11.20
CA THR A 130 14.10 -9.51 -9.95
C THR A 130 13.43 -10.87 -9.69
N PHE A 131 13.08 -11.09 -8.42
CA PHE A 131 12.43 -12.30 -7.90
C PHE A 131 11.39 -11.92 -6.85
N GLU A 132 10.41 -12.77 -6.61
CA GLU A 132 9.41 -12.58 -5.56
C GLU A 132 10.03 -12.81 -4.17
N THR A 133 10.92 -13.81 -4.05
CA THR A 133 11.57 -14.17 -2.78
C THR A 133 13.09 -14.05 -2.81
N VAL A 134 13.66 -13.79 -1.63
CA VAL A 134 15.13 -13.82 -1.40
C VAL A 134 15.71 -15.21 -1.70
N ALA A 135 14.96 -16.27 -1.39
CA ALA A 135 15.38 -17.65 -1.60
C ALA A 135 15.55 -18.00 -3.09
N GLU A 136 14.65 -17.53 -3.97
CA GLU A 136 14.79 -17.71 -5.42
C GLU A 136 15.98 -16.91 -5.97
N CYS A 137 16.16 -15.66 -5.52
CA CYS A 137 17.29 -14.83 -5.91
C CYS A 137 18.62 -15.49 -5.52
N GLN A 138 18.76 -15.95 -4.27
CA GLN A 138 19.91 -16.71 -3.81
C GLN A 138 20.10 -17.99 -4.63
N SER A 139 19.04 -18.77 -4.85
CA SER A 139 19.07 -19.99 -5.66
C SER A 139 19.51 -19.73 -7.10
N HIS A 140 19.17 -18.57 -7.68
CA HIS A 140 19.63 -18.13 -8.99
C HIS A 140 21.11 -17.75 -8.97
N ILE A 141 21.54 -16.93 -8.01
CA ILE A 141 22.94 -16.49 -7.85
C ILE A 141 23.87 -17.70 -7.67
N THR A 142 23.57 -18.60 -6.74
CA THR A 142 24.39 -19.80 -6.45
C THR A 142 24.47 -20.78 -7.63
N LYS A 143 23.53 -20.74 -8.58
CA LYS A 143 23.58 -21.56 -9.80
C LYS A 143 24.52 -20.99 -10.87
N GLU A 144 24.87 -19.71 -10.80
CA GLU A 144 25.76 -18.98 -11.74
C GLU A 144 25.41 -19.11 -13.25
N LYS A 145 24.15 -19.44 -13.59
CA LYS A 145 23.73 -19.67 -15.00
C LYS A 145 23.34 -18.40 -15.76
N CYS A 146 23.39 -17.23 -15.12
CA CYS A 146 23.14 -15.94 -15.77
C CYS A 146 24.41 -15.37 -16.40
N LYS A 147 24.23 -14.63 -17.50
CA LYS A 147 25.27 -13.77 -18.06
C LYS A 147 25.42 -12.52 -17.18
N THR A 148 26.59 -11.89 -17.23
CA THR A 148 26.77 -10.57 -16.63
C THR A 148 26.33 -9.50 -17.64
N GLU A 149 25.45 -8.62 -17.23
CA GLU A 149 24.83 -7.54 -18.02
C GLU A 149 25.02 -6.21 -17.25
N PRO A 150 24.75 -5.03 -17.86
CA PRO A 150 24.81 -3.75 -17.13
C PRO A 150 23.91 -3.77 -15.89
N LEU A 151 24.39 -3.22 -14.77
CA LEU A 151 23.64 -3.22 -13.52
C LEU A 151 22.54 -2.14 -13.53
N GLU A 152 21.34 -2.54 -13.93
CA GLU A 152 20.11 -1.82 -13.64
C GLU A 152 19.66 -2.14 -12.21
N ILE A 153 19.57 -1.14 -11.34
CA ILE A 153 19.10 -1.31 -9.95
C ILE A 153 17.58 -1.11 -9.94
N PRO A 154 16.78 -2.03 -9.39
CA PRO A 154 15.33 -1.86 -9.29
C PRO A 154 14.94 -0.60 -8.49
N ASP A 155 13.86 0.06 -8.88
CA ASP A 155 13.26 1.14 -8.10
C ASP A 155 12.89 0.69 -6.68
N GLY A 156 12.97 1.63 -5.73
CA GLY A 156 12.54 1.45 -4.34
C GLY A 156 13.64 1.72 -3.32
N ILE A 157 13.28 1.59 -2.04
CA ILE A 157 14.20 1.58 -0.92
C ILE A 157 14.91 0.23 -0.81
N ASN A 158 16.23 0.26 -0.65
CA ASN A 158 17.04 -0.90 -0.36
C ASN A 158 16.91 -1.33 1.13
N HIS A 159 17.49 -2.49 1.48
CA HIS A 159 17.42 -3.03 2.86
C HIS A 159 17.97 -2.06 3.92
N TYR A 160 19.08 -1.35 3.63
CA TYR A 160 19.68 -0.40 4.56
C TYR A 160 18.75 0.80 4.78
N GLN A 161 18.22 1.39 3.70
CA GLN A 161 17.24 2.48 3.78
C GLN A 161 15.98 2.04 4.54
N ALA A 162 15.46 0.83 4.30
CA ALA A 162 14.28 0.31 4.99
C ALA A 162 14.48 0.15 6.50
N SER A 163 15.69 -0.26 6.91
CA SER A 163 16.11 -0.35 8.32
C SER A 163 16.28 1.02 8.96
N GLU A 164 16.93 1.97 8.27
CA GLU A 164 17.14 3.33 8.76
C GLU A 164 15.84 4.14 8.86
N LEU A 165 14.84 3.85 8.02
CA LEU A 165 13.49 4.40 8.16
C LEU A 165 12.78 3.88 9.41
N GLU A 166 13.02 2.63 9.82
CA GLU A 166 12.46 2.05 11.05
C GLU A 166 13.16 2.61 12.31
N ASN A 167 14.47 2.81 12.25
CA ASN A 167 15.25 3.49 13.31
C ASN A 167 14.78 4.94 13.55
N LYS A 168 14.23 5.62 12.53
CA LYS A 168 13.71 7.00 12.64
C LYS A 168 12.38 7.12 13.40
N THR A 169 11.56 6.08 13.50
CA THR A 169 10.32 6.12 14.31
C THR A 169 10.55 5.82 15.79
N THR A 170 11.70 5.25 16.14
CA THR A 170 12.00 4.70 17.47
C THR A 170 13.07 5.46 18.25
N SER A 171 13.74 6.43 17.63
CA SER A 171 14.83 7.20 18.23
C SER A 171 14.41 8.61 18.64
N ASN A 172 14.64 8.96 19.91
CA ASN A 172 14.28 10.26 20.49
C ASN A 172 14.88 11.47 19.74
N ALA A 173 15.97 11.28 18.98
CA ALA A 173 16.56 12.34 18.17
C ALA A 173 15.68 12.78 16.98
N TYR A 174 14.62 12.03 16.69
CA TYR A 174 13.68 12.28 15.61
C TYR A 174 12.24 12.55 16.09
N THR A 175 11.87 12.09 17.30
CA THR A 175 10.53 12.35 17.89
C THR A 175 10.28 13.82 18.21
N ASP A 176 11.36 14.58 18.43
CA ASP A 176 11.32 15.98 18.86
C ASP A 176 11.35 16.95 17.65
N LEU A 177 11.37 16.42 16.42
CA LEU A 177 11.38 17.22 15.18
C LEU A 177 9.95 17.51 14.68
N PRO A 178 9.70 18.69 14.07
CA PRO A 178 8.48 18.94 13.31
C PRO A 178 8.29 17.92 12.18
N SER A 179 7.06 17.48 11.96
CA SER A 179 6.72 16.40 11.01
C SER A 179 7.23 16.64 9.59
N GLU A 180 7.19 17.88 9.10
CA GLU A 180 7.74 18.28 7.79
C GLU A 180 9.27 18.08 7.72
N GLN A 181 10.01 18.42 8.79
CA GLN A 181 11.46 18.22 8.85
C GLN A 181 11.82 16.73 8.96
N LEU A 182 11.02 15.94 9.67
CA LEU A 182 11.19 14.49 9.71
C LEU A 182 10.91 13.86 8.34
N TRP A 183 9.92 14.37 7.60
CA TRP A 183 9.65 14.00 6.21
C TRP A 183 10.82 14.37 5.27
N GLU A 184 11.42 15.55 5.42
CA GLU A 184 12.65 15.89 4.69
C GLU A 184 13.79 14.91 5.00
N CYS A 185 13.99 14.57 6.28
CA CYS A 185 14.99 13.59 6.72
C CYS A 185 14.75 12.17 6.19
N ILE A 186 13.52 11.86 5.78
CA ILE A 186 13.12 10.64 5.08
C ILE A 186 13.44 10.77 3.59
N TYR A 187 12.99 11.85 2.94
CA TYR A 187 13.24 12.10 1.51
C TYR A 187 14.74 12.06 1.20
N LYS A 188 15.56 12.72 2.04
CA LYS A 188 17.04 12.73 1.96
C LYS A 188 17.68 11.35 2.17
N LEU A 189 17.05 10.43 2.89
CA LEU A 189 17.52 9.05 3.06
C LEU A 189 17.13 8.17 1.84
N VAL A 190 15.98 8.42 1.23
CA VAL A 190 15.51 7.68 0.04
C VAL A 190 16.24 8.14 -1.23
N PHE A 191 16.42 9.45 -1.40
CA PHE A 191 17.00 10.08 -2.58
C PHE A 191 18.24 10.94 -2.23
N PRO A 192 19.36 10.34 -1.82
CA PRO A 192 20.55 11.08 -1.36
C PRO A 192 21.19 11.96 -2.45
N GLU A 193 21.01 11.61 -3.72
CA GLU A 193 21.52 12.38 -4.88
C GLU A 193 20.61 13.56 -5.28
N SER A 194 19.47 13.76 -4.60
CA SER A 194 18.49 14.79 -4.98
C SER A 194 18.94 16.19 -4.55
N GLN A 195 19.11 17.08 -5.52
CA GLN A 195 19.53 18.47 -5.29
C GLN A 195 18.35 19.41 -4.93
N SER A 196 17.12 18.93 -5.08
CA SER A 196 15.89 19.66 -4.76
C SER A 196 15.07 18.87 -3.73
N TYR A 197 14.43 19.59 -2.81
CA TYR A 197 13.53 19.03 -1.82
C TYR A 197 12.12 19.50 -2.14
N PRO A 198 11.24 18.63 -2.68
CA PRO A 198 9.84 18.97 -2.90
C PRO A 198 9.12 19.14 -1.57
N SER A 199 7.96 19.80 -1.60
CA SER A 199 7.13 20.00 -0.41
C SER A 199 6.71 18.67 0.23
N ALA A 200 6.73 18.64 1.56
CA ALA A 200 6.36 17.47 2.36
C ALA A 200 4.85 17.21 2.35
N THR A 201 4.05 18.26 2.16
CA THR A 201 2.59 18.29 2.33
C THR A 201 1.90 18.61 1.01
N MET A 202 0.64 18.19 0.89
CA MET A 202 -0.13 18.26 -0.36
C MET A 202 -0.58 19.70 -0.68
N ASP A 203 0.19 20.38 -1.55
CA ASP A 203 0.22 21.84 -1.71
C ASP A 203 -0.12 22.35 -3.12
N THR A 204 -0.20 21.47 -4.13
CA THR A 204 -0.68 21.84 -5.48
C THR A 204 -2.22 21.87 -5.52
N GLU A 205 -2.80 22.63 -6.46
CA GLU A 205 -4.27 22.73 -6.57
C GLU A 205 -4.94 21.39 -6.91
N ASP A 206 -4.25 20.50 -7.63
CA ASP A 206 -4.74 19.18 -7.99
C ASP A 206 -4.56 18.16 -6.85
N GLU A 207 -3.48 18.24 -6.08
CA GLU A 207 -3.36 17.52 -4.81
C GLU A 207 -4.48 17.95 -3.85
N LYS A 208 -4.83 19.24 -3.80
CA LYS A 208 -5.99 19.73 -3.02
C LYS A 208 -7.32 19.20 -3.54
N ARG A 209 -7.51 19.00 -4.85
CA ARG A 209 -8.70 18.31 -5.39
C ARG A 209 -8.78 16.87 -4.87
N VAL A 210 -7.66 16.16 -4.78
CA VAL A 210 -7.61 14.82 -4.16
C VAL A 210 -7.97 14.86 -2.68
N LEU A 211 -7.46 15.82 -1.90
CA LEU A 211 -7.87 15.99 -0.50
C LEU A 211 -9.37 16.34 -0.38
N GLN A 212 -9.88 17.24 -1.21
CA GLN A 212 -11.29 17.59 -1.27
C GLN A 212 -12.16 16.37 -1.61
N ALA A 213 -11.71 15.47 -2.49
CA ALA A 213 -12.42 14.24 -2.83
C ALA A 213 -12.49 13.28 -1.63
N ARG A 214 -11.38 13.10 -0.91
CA ARG A 214 -11.34 12.32 0.35
C ARG A 214 -12.27 12.92 1.41
N VAL A 215 -12.24 14.23 1.61
CA VAL A 215 -13.08 14.95 2.60
C VAL A 215 -14.56 14.94 2.22
N PHE A 216 -14.89 15.15 0.94
CA PHE A 216 -16.25 15.00 0.42
C PHE A 216 -16.80 13.60 0.71
N TRP A 217 -16.01 12.55 0.46
CA TRP A 217 -16.44 11.17 0.69
C TRP A 217 -16.60 10.84 2.18
N MET A 218 -15.65 11.26 3.03
CA MET A 218 -15.80 11.12 4.50
C MET A 218 -17.04 11.83 5.05
N THR A 219 -17.54 12.86 4.36
CA THR A 219 -18.71 13.64 4.77
C THR A 219 -20.04 13.09 4.23
N HIS A 220 -20.09 12.68 2.95
CA HIS A 220 -21.35 12.33 2.25
C HIS A 220 -21.42 10.88 1.75
N GLY A 221 -20.30 10.15 1.70
CA GLY A 221 -20.21 8.82 1.11
C GLY A 221 -21.16 7.82 1.78
N TRP A 222 -21.31 7.90 3.11
CA TRP A 222 -22.25 7.08 3.86
C TRP A 222 -23.73 7.40 3.58
N GLU A 223 -24.07 8.64 3.24
CA GLU A 223 -25.43 9.01 2.83
C GLU A 223 -25.72 8.47 1.43
N LEU A 224 -24.75 8.56 0.51
CA LEU A 224 -24.84 8.04 -0.85
C LEU A 224 -24.97 6.51 -0.89
N VAL A 225 -24.10 5.81 -0.16
CA VAL A 225 -24.16 4.34 -0.02
C VAL A 225 -25.48 3.93 0.60
N ASN A 226 -25.90 4.52 1.74
CA ASN A 226 -27.18 4.15 2.34
C ASN A 226 -28.36 4.48 1.43
N GLY A 227 -28.35 5.61 0.71
CA GLY A 227 -29.38 5.99 -0.25
C GLY A 227 -29.60 4.93 -1.34
N TYR A 228 -28.52 4.45 -1.96
CA TYR A 228 -28.59 3.34 -2.92
C TYR A 228 -29.20 2.08 -2.31
N PHE A 229 -28.71 1.66 -1.14
CA PHE A 229 -29.18 0.43 -0.49
C PHE A 229 -30.64 0.50 0.01
N HIS A 230 -31.19 1.69 0.28
CA HIS A 230 -32.61 1.86 0.64
C HIS A 230 -33.56 1.87 -0.57
N ILE A 231 -33.06 2.07 -1.80
CA ILE A 231 -33.88 2.27 -3.00
C ILE A 231 -33.87 1.04 -3.91
N GLU A 232 -32.71 0.41 -4.15
CA GLU A 232 -32.58 -0.60 -5.21
C GLU A 232 -32.24 -2.03 -4.74
N SER A 233 -31.77 -2.25 -3.51
CA SER A 233 -31.16 -3.54 -3.13
C SER A 233 -31.82 -4.29 -1.97
N GLY A 234 -32.27 -5.52 -2.25
CA GLY A 234 -32.46 -6.55 -1.24
C GLY A 234 -31.15 -7.25 -0.88
N LEU A 235 -30.08 -6.49 -0.58
CA LEU A 235 -28.81 -7.03 -0.07
C LEU A 235 -28.79 -6.97 1.46
N GLU A 236 -28.15 -7.98 2.06
CA GLU A 236 -27.84 -8.00 3.49
C GLU A 236 -26.73 -6.98 3.81
N ILE A 237 -26.60 -6.64 5.10
CA ILE A 237 -25.88 -5.44 5.57
C ILE A 237 -24.35 -5.51 5.32
N GLU A 238 -23.83 -6.71 5.10
CA GLU A 238 -22.40 -7.05 5.22
C GLU A 238 -21.48 -6.38 4.20
N VAL A 239 -21.94 -6.07 2.98
CA VAL A 239 -21.10 -5.50 1.91
C VAL A 239 -21.02 -3.97 1.88
N LYS A 240 -21.68 -3.26 2.81
CA LYS A 240 -21.75 -1.79 2.76
C LYS A 240 -20.40 -1.11 2.93
N ASP A 241 -19.54 -1.64 3.80
CA ASP A 241 -18.18 -1.12 4.01
C ASP A 241 -17.32 -1.35 2.76
N GLU A 242 -17.44 -2.51 2.11
CA GLU A 242 -16.73 -2.83 0.86
C GLU A 242 -17.13 -1.89 -0.28
N VAL A 243 -18.43 -1.60 -0.44
CA VAL A 243 -18.92 -0.63 -1.42
C VAL A 243 -18.47 0.79 -1.08
N TYR A 244 -18.44 1.17 0.20
CA TYR A 244 -17.97 2.50 0.64
C TYR A 244 -16.49 2.71 0.31
N GLU A 245 -15.62 1.75 0.61
CA GLU A 245 -14.18 1.83 0.30
C GLU A 245 -13.90 1.72 -1.20
N ALA A 246 -14.64 0.89 -1.93
CA ALA A 246 -14.53 0.81 -3.40
C ALA A 246 -14.95 2.13 -4.07
N CYS A 247 -16.01 2.79 -3.57
CA CYS A 247 -16.41 4.12 -4.04
C CYS A 247 -15.36 5.19 -3.69
N LEU A 248 -14.79 5.19 -2.47
CA LEU A 248 -13.71 6.10 -2.08
C LEU A 248 -12.52 5.98 -3.04
N LYS A 249 -12.06 4.74 -3.26
CA LYS A 249 -10.94 4.45 -4.15
C LYS A 249 -11.21 4.94 -5.57
N ALA A 250 -12.36 4.60 -6.16
CA ALA A 250 -12.69 4.94 -7.53
C ALA A 250 -12.98 6.44 -7.75
N LEU A 251 -13.57 7.13 -6.77
CA LEU A 251 -13.73 8.59 -6.78
C LEU A 251 -12.37 9.29 -6.81
N VAL A 252 -11.43 8.86 -5.96
CA VAL A 252 -10.09 9.46 -5.89
C VAL A 252 -9.23 9.09 -7.09
N GLU A 253 -9.26 7.85 -7.56
CA GLU A 253 -8.56 7.45 -8.81
C GLU A 253 -9.06 8.26 -10.01
N HIS A 254 -10.37 8.50 -10.14
CA HIS A 254 -10.91 9.36 -11.20
C HIS A 254 -10.39 10.81 -11.11
N VAL A 255 -10.35 11.40 -9.91
CA VAL A 255 -9.83 12.77 -9.72
C VAL A 255 -8.32 12.85 -10.03
N VAL A 256 -7.55 11.78 -9.80
CA VAL A 256 -6.13 11.71 -10.18
C VAL A 256 -5.96 11.53 -11.69
N ASP A 257 -6.77 10.71 -12.35
CA ASP A 257 -6.69 10.54 -13.81
C ASP A 257 -7.22 11.77 -14.58
N GLU A 258 -8.16 12.57 -14.02
CA GLU A 258 -8.56 13.88 -14.59
C GLU A 258 -7.41 14.89 -14.68
N MET A 259 -6.42 14.82 -13.76
CA MET A 259 -5.23 15.69 -13.79
C MET A 259 -4.46 15.54 -15.12
N LEU A 260 -4.23 14.28 -15.52
CA LEU A 260 -3.45 13.93 -16.71
C LEU A 260 -4.07 14.47 -18.01
N ILE A 261 -5.40 14.49 -18.08
CA ILE A 261 -6.13 15.02 -19.24
C ILE A 261 -5.92 16.54 -19.38
N ILE A 262 -5.79 17.25 -18.26
CA ILE A 262 -5.53 18.70 -18.24
C ILE A 262 -4.07 18.97 -18.63
N ASP A 263 -3.12 18.18 -18.13
CA ASP A 263 -1.69 18.33 -18.45
C ASP A 263 -1.38 18.00 -19.93
N GLU A 264 -1.92 16.90 -20.49
CA GLU A 264 -1.75 16.57 -21.91
C GLU A 264 -2.33 17.67 -22.83
N LEU A 265 -3.51 18.21 -22.51
CA LEU A 265 -4.12 19.30 -23.28
C LEU A 265 -3.38 20.64 -23.09
N GLY A 266 -2.80 20.88 -21.92
CA GLY A 266 -1.94 22.03 -21.65
C GLY A 266 -0.65 21.99 -22.48
N TRP A 267 -0.03 20.81 -22.61
CA TRP A 267 1.14 20.59 -23.45
C TRP A 267 0.83 20.84 -24.94
N ILE A 268 -0.28 20.29 -25.44
CA ILE A 268 -0.74 20.47 -26.83
C ILE A 268 -1.00 21.95 -27.17
N LEU A 269 -1.50 22.74 -26.21
CA LEU A 269 -1.67 24.19 -26.39
C LEU A 269 -0.33 24.93 -26.39
N LEU A 270 0.60 24.60 -25.48
CA LEU A 270 1.92 25.23 -25.42
C LEU A 270 2.78 24.97 -26.68
N GLU A 271 2.69 23.78 -27.28
CA GLU A 271 3.36 23.50 -28.56
C GLU A 271 2.78 24.32 -29.73
N SER A 272 1.53 24.77 -29.64
CA SER A 272 0.88 25.57 -30.70
C SER A 272 1.34 27.04 -30.73
N ASP A 273 1.70 27.63 -29.58
CA ASP A 273 2.12 29.04 -29.47
C ASP A 273 3.60 29.29 -29.82
N ILE A 274 4.43 28.24 -29.90
CA ILE A 274 5.84 28.34 -30.33
C ILE A 274 5.95 28.46 -31.87
N GLY A 275 4.81 28.37 -32.60
CA GLY A 275 4.76 28.09 -34.04
C GLY A 275 5.08 29.22 -35.03
N THR A 276 5.14 30.51 -34.65
CA THR A 276 5.39 31.60 -35.62
C THR A 276 6.25 32.76 -35.09
N CYS A 277 7.55 32.75 -35.42
CA CYS A 277 8.39 33.94 -35.55
C CYS A 277 9.33 33.77 -36.76
N SER A 278 9.25 34.67 -37.73
CA SER A 278 10.09 34.73 -38.95
C SER A 278 10.10 36.15 -39.51
#